data_AF-A0A936LXG2-F1
#
_entry.id   AF-A0A936LXG2-F1
#
_cell.length_a   1.000
_cell.length_b   1.000
_cell.length_c   1.000
_cell.angle_alpha   90.00
_cell.angle_beta   90.00
_cell.angle_gamma   90.00
#
_symmetry.space_group_name_H-M   'P 1'
#
loop_
_entity.id
_entity.type
_entity.pdbx_description
1 polymer ?
#
loop_
_entity_poly.entity_id
_entity_poly.type
_entity_poly.pdbx_seq_one_letter_code
_entity_poly.pdbx_strand_id
1 'polypeptide(L)'
;MKAAPLPLLPASRFGRREFTSDYDPARWRWFGPFSQLAGSILVQIRTDQGITGYGMGGGGTAAVHIIETHLKDLLVGANAANIELLWEQMFSSTSFYGRKGLAIMAISGIDLALWDIAGQAAGLPVWRLLGGAAKERAPAYSTGSNFERGVALGFRAFKMGLYEGVGGADKESMQRLLAELRKARSIIGPDSRLMIDCLCRWNVEYTLEFARAAEDLRLDFIEEPLLPDDLAGYERLCREVRGTRIALGEHEYTRYGFAHVLRHSAAHILQPDLTWCGGLTDARHVAAIAAAQGVPVMPHRGGSVFGIHLVISHPNCPMAESFGTGEPGNEMMERLTPPFEKGAYLPPERPGLGADLTPAILRMYVPSLAV
;
A
#
# COMPACT_ATOMS: atom_id res chain seq x y z
N MET A 1 -23.76 3.76 8.18
CA MET A 1 -22.50 3.18 7.69
C MET A 1 -22.78 1.83 7.05
N LYS A 2 -22.10 1.50 5.95
CA LYS A 2 -22.13 0.19 5.26
C LYS A 2 -20.72 -0.20 4.80
N ALA A 3 -20.34 -1.48 4.84
CA ALA A 3 -19.11 -1.99 4.22
C ALA A 3 -19.38 -3.23 3.36
N ALA A 4 -18.62 -3.41 2.28
CA ALA A 4 -18.73 -4.61 1.45
C ALA A 4 -17.42 -4.98 0.72
N PRO A 5 -17.23 -6.27 0.36
CA PRO A 5 -16.08 -6.73 -0.40
C PRO A 5 -16.04 -6.08 -1.78
N LEU A 6 -14.83 -5.75 -2.24
CA LEU A 6 -14.59 -5.12 -3.53
C LEU A 6 -13.83 -6.10 -4.45
N PRO A 7 -14.46 -6.58 -5.54
CA PRO A 7 -13.84 -7.47 -6.51
C PRO A 7 -12.96 -6.64 -7.47
N LEU A 8 -11.79 -6.20 -7.00
CA LEU A 8 -10.79 -5.54 -7.86
C LEU A 8 -10.22 -6.48 -8.94
N LEU A 9 -10.42 -7.78 -8.78
CA LEU A 9 -10.11 -8.82 -9.76
C LEU A 9 -11.32 -9.75 -9.91
N PRO A 10 -11.63 -10.26 -11.12
CA PRO A 10 -12.74 -11.18 -11.30
C PRO A 10 -12.51 -12.47 -10.49
N ALA A 11 -13.51 -12.87 -9.70
CA ALA A 11 -13.50 -14.12 -8.92
C ALA A 11 -13.18 -15.36 -9.79
N SER A 12 -13.44 -15.27 -11.10
CA SER A 12 -13.22 -16.33 -12.09
C SER A 12 -11.77 -16.52 -12.54
N ARG A 13 -10.83 -15.60 -12.26
CA ARG A 13 -9.41 -15.84 -12.60
C ARG A 13 -8.77 -16.93 -11.73
N PHE A 14 -9.37 -17.24 -10.59
CA PHE A 14 -8.77 -18.09 -9.57
C PHE A 14 -9.82 -18.96 -8.90
N GLY A 15 -10.49 -19.82 -9.69
CA GLY A 15 -11.39 -20.85 -9.19
C GLY A 15 -10.78 -21.64 -8.03
N ARG A 16 -11.62 -22.36 -7.29
CA ARG A 16 -11.19 -23.20 -6.16
C ARG A 16 -9.97 -24.03 -6.59
N ARG A 17 -8.78 -23.69 -6.10
CA ARG A 17 -7.53 -24.35 -6.53
C ARG A 17 -7.59 -25.78 -6.00
N GLU A 18 -7.63 -26.74 -6.91
CA GLU A 18 -7.43 -28.14 -6.55
C GLU A 18 -5.94 -28.34 -6.30
N PHE A 19 -5.61 -28.93 -5.16
CA PHE A 19 -4.24 -29.25 -4.80
C PHE A 19 -3.96 -30.71 -5.18
N THR A 20 -2.82 -30.94 -5.78
CA THR A 20 -2.45 -32.25 -6.34
C THR A 20 -2.04 -33.27 -5.27
N SER A 21 -1.64 -32.81 -4.08
CA SER A 21 -1.33 -33.65 -2.90
C SER A 21 -1.28 -32.78 -1.63
N ASP A 22 -1.10 -33.39 -0.46
CA ASP A 22 -0.84 -32.67 0.80
C ASP A 22 0.50 -31.92 0.80
N TYR A 23 1.43 -32.35 -0.06
CA TYR A 23 2.75 -31.74 -0.23
C TYR A 23 2.80 -30.73 -1.38
N ASP A 24 1.65 -30.45 -2.01
CA ASP A 24 1.57 -29.47 -3.08
C ASP A 24 2.06 -28.11 -2.56
N PRO A 25 3.18 -27.59 -3.07
CA PRO A 25 3.74 -26.33 -2.57
C PRO A 25 2.77 -25.16 -2.73
N ALA A 26 1.80 -25.23 -3.66
CA ALA A 26 0.77 -24.20 -3.84
C ALA A 26 -0.18 -24.05 -2.63
N ARG A 27 -0.18 -25.00 -1.68
CA ARG A 27 -0.98 -24.93 -0.44
C ARG A 27 -0.48 -23.91 0.57
N TRP A 28 0.83 -23.81 0.71
CA TRP A 28 1.45 -23.13 1.87
C TRP A 28 2.67 -22.30 1.51
N ARG A 29 3.34 -22.55 0.37
CA ARG A 29 4.44 -21.69 -0.02
C ARG A 29 3.89 -20.35 -0.52
N TRP A 30 4.49 -19.28 -0.01
CA TRP A 30 4.41 -17.93 -0.57
C TRP A 30 3.01 -17.30 -0.55
N PHE A 31 2.42 -17.15 0.65
CA PHE A 31 1.10 -16.54 0.89
C PHE A 31 -0.10 -17.36 0.41
N GLY A 32 0.12 -18.64 0.11
CA GLY A 32 -0.87 -19.46 -0.58
C GLY A 32 -1.21 -18.83 -1.94
N PRO A 33 -2.32 -19.20 -2.57
CA PRO A 33 -2.82 -18.43 -3.69
C PRO A 33 -3.15 -17.02 -3.21
N PHE A 34 -2.30 -16.03 -3.53
CA PHE A 34 -2.53 -14.60 -3.34
C PHE A 34 -3.94 -14.17 -3.81
N SER A 35 -4.49 -14.93 -4.76
CA SER A 35 -5.85 -14.84 -5.26
C SER A 35 -6.98 -15.25 -4.30
N GLN A 36 -6.68 -15.80 -3.13
CA GLN A 36 -7.62 -16.15 -2.07
C GLN A 36 -7.50 -15.23 -0.85
N LEU A 37 -6.54 -14.29 -0.84
CA LEU A 37 -6.45 -13.28 0.22
C LEU A 37 -7.75 -12.49 0.29
N ALA A 38 -8.22 -12.25 1.52
CA ALA A 38 -9.46 -11.55 1.77
C ALA A 38 -9.39 -10.16 1.10
N GLY A 39 -10.13 -10.00 0.00
CA GLY A 39 -9.96 -8.88 -0.94
C GLY A 39 -10.13 -7.49 -0.31
N SER A 40 -9.88 -6.44 -1.09
CA SER A 40 -10.17 -5.07 -0.65
C SER A 40 -11.63 -4.93 -0.22
N ILE A 41 -11.89 -4.02 0.70
CA ILE A 41 -13.24 -3.63 1.11
C ILE A 41 -13.48 -2.17 0.74
N LEU A 42 -14.73 -1.84 0.51
CA LEU A 42 -15.19 -0.46 0.39
C LEU A 42 -16.08 -0.13 1.57
N VAL A 43 -15.80 1.00 2.21
CA VAL A 43 -16.56 1.55 3.34
C VAL A 43 -17.29 2.80 2.89
N GLN A 44 -18.59 2.88 3.20
CA GLN A 44 -19.43 4.06 2.99
C GLN A 44 -19.95 4.59 4.34
N ILE A 45 -19.73 5.88 4.57
CA ILE A 45 -20.26 6.60 5.73
C ILE A 45 -21.15 7.73 5.23
N ARG A 46 -22.35 7.85 5.80
CA ARG A 46 -23.30 8.93 5.50
C ARG A 46 -23.52 9.78 6.73
N THR A 47 -23.54 11.07 6.52
CA THR A 47 -23.86 12.07 7.54
C THR A 47 -25.32 12.51 7.44
N ASP A 48 -25.84 13.12 8.50
CA ASP A 48 -27.15 13.76 8.52
C ASP A 48 -27.20 15.06 7.69
N GLN A 49 -26.03 15.62 7.33
CA GLN A 49 -25.86 16.76 6.43
C GLN A 49 -25.85 16.38 4.94
N GLY A 50 -26.12 15.11 4.60
CA GLY A 50 -26.16 14.65 3.20
C GLY A 50 -24.78 14.39 2.56
N ILE A 51 -23.68 14.58 3.29
CA ILE A 51 -22.33 14.23 2.83
C ILE A 51 -22.12 12.73 2.98
N THR A 52 -21.56 12.10 1.94
CA THR A 52 -21.23 10.68 1.92
C THR A 52 -19.74 10.51 1.61
N GLY A 53 -18.99 9.93 2.53
CA GLY A 53 -17.58 9.60 2.30
C GLY A 53 -17.34 8.13 1.98
N TYR A 54 -16.25 7.90 1.27
CA TYR A 54 -15.82 6.59 0.82
C TYR A 54 -14.36 6.32 1.18
N GLY A 55 -14.08 5.10 1.61
CA GLY A 55 -12.71 4.67 1.93
C GLY A 55 -12.48 3.21 1.55
N MET A 56 -11.24 2.88 1.21
CA MET A 56 -10.82 1.53 0.88
C MET A 56 -10.04 0.92 2.04
N GLY A 57 -10.40 -0.29 2.43
CA GLY A 57 -9.65 -1.10 3.39
C GLY A 57 -9.22 -2.44 2.78
N GLY A 58 -8.58 -3.28 3.60
CA GLY A 58 -8.29 -4.68 3.29
C GLY A 58 -9.12 -5.67 4.12
N GLY A 59 -8.91 -6.97 3.91
CA GLY A 59 -9.41 -8.01 4.81
C GLY A 59 -10.79 -8.61 4.47
N GLY A 60 -11.36 -8.26 3.31
CA GLY A 60 -12.53 -8.89 2.72
C GLY A 60 -13.73 -9.01 3.66
N THR A 61 -14.45 -10.13 3.56
CA THR A 61 -15.65 -10.40 4.37
C THR A 61 -15.38 -10.40 5.87
N ALA A 62 -14.17 -10.77 6.31
CA ALA A 62 -13.79 -10.73 7.72
C ALA A 62 -13.71 -9.29 8.25
N ALA A 63 -13.08 -8.38 7.49
CA ALA A 63 -13.05 -6.97 7.85
C ALA A 63 -14.45 -6.34 7.80
N VAL A 64 -15.28 -6.69 6.81
CA VAL A 64 -16.69 -6.25 6.76
C VAL A 64 -17.44 -6.67 8.02
N HIS A 65 -17.25 -7.92 8.47
CA HIS A 65 -17.88 -8.39 9.70
C HIS A 65 -17.47 -7.55 10.92
N ILE A 66 -16.16 -7.28 11.09
CA ILE A 66 -15.65 -6.43 12.18
C ILE A 66 -16.30 -5.03 12.14
N ILE A 67 -16.47 -4.48 10.95
CA ILE A 67 -17.12 -3.18 10.78
C ILE A 67 -18.58 -3.24 11.23
N GLU A 68 -19.35 -4.18 10.69
CA GLU A 68 -20.80 -4.24 10.90
C GLU A 68 -21.20 -4.67 12.31
N THR A 69 -20.39 -5.48 13.00
CA THR A 69 -20.73 -6.05 14.32
C THR A 69 -20.04 -5.38 15.50
N HIS A 70 -19.07 -4.49 15.27
CA HIS A 70 -18.38 -3.79 16.35
C HIS A 70 -18.13 -2.31 16.03
N LEU A 71 -17.37 -1.98 14.98
CA LEU A 71 -16.91 -0.60 14.77
C LEU A 71 -18.06 0.37 14.44
N LYS A 72 -19.12 -0.13 13.79
CA LYS A 72 -20.31 0.65 13.46
C LYS A 72 -20.98 1.29 14.67
N ASP A 73 -21.03 0.59 15.80
CA ASP A 73 -21.70 1.08 17.02
C ASP A 73 -20.94 2.26 17.65
N LEU A 74 -19.65 2.41 17.36
CA LEU A 74 -18.85 3.56 17.78
C LEU A 74 -19.07 4.79 16.89
N LEU A 75 -19.54 4.60 15.65
CA LEU A 75 -19.59 5.64 14.62
C LEU A 75 -20.99 6.23 14.44
N VAL A 76 -22.05 5.43 14.61
CA VAL A 76 -23.43 5.90 14.40
C VAL A 76 -23.78 6.93 15.48
N GLY A 77 -24.18 8.13 15.03
CA GLY A 77 -24.52 9.26 15.91
C GLY A 77 -23.31 10.08 16.36
N ALA A 78 -22.08 9.65 16.05
CA ALA A 78 -20.88 10.43 16.33
C ALA A 78 -20.67 11.55 15.30
N ASN A 79 -19.97 12.61 15.71
CA ASN A 79 -19.54 13.66 14.79
C ASN A 79 -18.37 13.17 13.94
N ALA A 80 -18.57 13.05 12.62
CA ALA A 80 -17.56 12.58 11.67
C ALA A 80 -16.29 13.46 11.60
N ALA A 81 -16.35 14.71 12.07
CA ALA A 81 -15.18 15.59 12.16
C ALA A 81 -14.19 15.18 13.27
N ASN A 82 -14.61 14.34 14.22
CA ASN A 82 -13.77 13.88 15.33
C ASN A 82 -12.86 12.71 14.93
N ILE A 83 -12.15 12.83 13.80
CA ILE A 83 -11.41 11.73 13.16
C ILE A 83 -10.41 11.08 14.13
N GLU A 84 -9.56 11.87 14.79
CA GLU A 84 -8.57 11.36 15.76
C GLU A 84 -9.22 10.61 16.93
N LEU A 85 -10.31 11.15 17.48
CA LEU A 85 -11.05 10.50 18.58
C LEU A 85 -11.65 9.17 18.14
N LEU A 86 -12.32 9.16 16.98
CA LEU A 86 -12.94 7.96 16.42
C LEU A 86 -11.89 6.90 16.13
N TRP A 87 -10.72 7.31 15.60
CA TRP A 87 -9.59 6.42 15.39
C TRP A 87 -9.14 5.76 16.70
N GLU A 88 -8.89 6.56 17.74
CA GLU A 88 -8.43 6.04 19.04
C GLU A 88 -9.48 5.14 19.72
N GLN A 89 -10.78 5.46 19.59
CA GLN A 89 -11.85 4.61 20.09
C GLN A 89 -11.88 3.26 19.38
N MET A 90 -11.81 3.24 18.05
CA MET A 90 -11.79 2.00 17.26
C MET A 90 -10.53 1.17 17.51
N PHE A 91 -9.36 1.81 17.60
CA PHE A 91 -8.11 1.11 17.91
C PHE A 91 -8.16 0.51 19.32
N SER A 92 -8.58 1.29 20.31
CA SER A 92 -8.66 0.84 21.71
C SER A 92 -9.68 -0.29 21.88
N SER A 93 -10.87 -0.17 21.28
CA SER A 93 -11.93 -1.19 21.41
C SER A 93 -11.55 -2.53 20.77
N THR A 94 -10.74 -2.50 19.70
CA THR A 94 -10.29 -3.68 18.99
C THR A 94 -8.95 -4.22 19.46
N SER A 95 -8.26 -3.56 20.40
CA SER A 95 -6.89 -3.88 20.80
C SER A 95 -6.70 -5.30 21.34
N PHE A 96 -7.75 -5.97 21.85
CA PHE A 96 -7.64 -7.35 22.35
C PHE A 96 -7.58 -8.42 21.24
N TYR A 97 -7.99 -8.09 20.00
CA TYR A 97 -7.97 -9.00 18.85
C TYR A 97 -7.44 -8.38 17.54
N GLY A 98 -7.04 -7.10 17.59
CA GLY A 98 -6.52 -6.33 16.48
C GLY A 98 -5.04 -6.03 16.65
N ARG A 99 -4.70 -4.76 16.86
CA ARG A 99 -3.34 -4.19 16.89
C ARG A 99 -2.57 -4.26 15.57
N LYS A 100 -2.71 -5.33 14.81
CA LYS A 100 -2.17 -5.55 13.45
C LYS A 100 -3.21 -6.29 12.59
N GLY A 101 -3.00 -6.33 11.28
CA GLY A 101 -3.81 -7.15 10.37
C GLY A 101 -5.26 -6.68 10.23
N LEU A 102 -6.19 -7.64 10.15
CA LEU A 102 -7.57 -7.44 9.68
C LEU A 102 -8.35 -6.32 10.38
N ALA A 103 -8.21 -6.17 11.70
CA ALA A 103 -8.90 -5.11 12.44
C ALA A 103 -8.37 -3.71 12.05
N ILE A 104 -7.07 -3.57 11.86
CA ILE A 104 -6.46 -2.29 11.45
C ILE A 104 -6.76 -1.99 9.98
N MET A 105 -6.82 -3.02 9.11
CA MET A 105 -7.29 -2.88 7.74
C MET A 105 -8.75 -2.41 7.67
N ALA A 106 -9.62 -2.89 8.57
CA ALA A 106 -10.99 -2.41 8.71
C ALA A 106 -11.02 -0.93 9.14
N ILE A 107 -10.26 -0.56 10.18
CA ILE A 107 -10.13 0.83 10.66
C ILE A 107 -9.64 1.74 9.53
N SER A 108 -8.68 1.29 8.72
CA SER A 108 -8.13 2.07 7.60
C SER A 108 -9.20 2.48 6.59
N GLY A 109 -10.11 1.56 6.23
CA GLY A 109 -11.22 1.86 5.32
C GLY A 109 -12.20 2.89 5.91
N ILE A 110 -12.45 2.83 7.22
CA ILE A 110 -13.29 3.81 7.93
C ILE A 110 -12.62 5.17 7.96
N ASP A 111 -11.35 5.20 8.37
CA ASP A 111 -10.56 6.42 8.51
C ASP A 111 -10.49 7.21 7.19
N LEU A 112 -10.22 6.51 6.09
CA LEU A 112 -10.21 7.13 4.75
C LEU A 112 -11.59 7.70 4.37
N ALA A 113 -12.69 7.02 4.72
CA ALA A 113 -14.04 7.52 4.50
C ALA A 113 -14.35 8.78 5.35
N LEU A 114 -13.83 8.85 6.58
CA LEU A 114 -13.96 10.03 7.43
C LEU A 114 -13.17 11.22 6.89
N TRP A 115 -11.95 11.00 6.38
CA TRP A 115 -11.16 12.03 5.70
C TRP A 115 -11.82 12.52 4.41
N ASP A 116 -12.45 11.61 3.66
CA ASP A 116 -13.23 11.98 2.49
C ASP A 116 -14.42 12.90 2.88
N ILE A 117 -15.15 12.57 3.95
CA ILE A 117 -16.20 13.46 4.51
C ILE A 117 -15.62 14.82 4.88
N ALA A 118 -14.49 14.88 5.58
CA ALA A 118 -13.89 16.13 6.03
C ALA A 118 -13.49 17.03 4.84
N GLY A 119 -12.88 16.45 3.80
CA GLY A 119 -12.55 17.19 2.58
C GLY A 119 -13.79 17.69 1.84
N GLN A 120 -14.81 16.85 1.71
CA GLN A 120 -16.08 17.25 1.08
C GLN A 120 -16.79 18.36 1.87
N ALA A 121 -16.87 18.24 3.20
CA ALA A 121 -17.47 19.25 4.06
C ALA A 121 -16.74 20.59 4.01
N ALA A 122 -15.42 20.57 3.86
CA ALA A 122 -14.60 21.77 3.71
C ALA A 122 -14.59 22.33 2.27
N GLY A 123 -15.11 21.59 1.28
CA GLY A 123 -14.96 21.96 -0.13
C GLY A 123 -13.51 21.93 -0.62
N LEU A 124 -12.64 21.15 0.03
CA LEU A 124 -11.19 21.11 -0.21
C LEU A 124 -10.70 19.67 -0.44
N PRO A 125 -9.70 19.46 -1.30
CA PRO A 125 -9.02 18.18 -1.37
C PRO A 125 -8.29 17.92 -0.06
N VAL A 126 -8.25 16.67 0.41
CA VAL A 126 -7.73 16.28 1.72
C VAL A 126 -6.31 16.82 1.96
N TRP A 127 -5.45 16.88 0.94
CA TRP A 127 -4.05 17.34 1.11
C TRP A 127 -3.96 18.81 1.53
N ARG A 128 -4.96 19.65 1.21
CA ARG A 128 -5.07 21.02 1.71
C ARG A 128 -5.36 21.04 3.21
N LEU A 129 -6.20 20.12 3.69
CA LEU A 129 -6.46 19.93 5.13
C LEU A 129 -5.22 19.43 5.87
N LEU A 130 -4.30 18.76 5.17
CA LEU A 130 -3.08 18.21 5.77
C LEU A 130 -1.94 19.24 5.93
N GLY A 131 -2.18 20.52 5.63
CA GLY A 131 -1.17 21.59 5.70
C GLY A 131 -0.73 22.13 4.34
N GLY A 132 -1.38 21.70 3.25
CA GLY A 132 -1.04 22.13 1.89
C GLY A 132 0.00 21.22 1.23
N ALA A 133 0.51 21.66 0.08
CA ALA A 133 1.44 20.88 -0.72
C ALA A 133 2.88 21.18 -0.30
N ALA A 134 3.62 20.16 0.10
CA ALA A 134 5.07 20.26 0.31
C ALA A 134 5.85 20.13 -1.02
N LYS A 135 5.17 19.75 -2.11
CA LYS A 135 5.72 19.60 -3.46
C LYS A 135 4.65 19.82 -4.52
N GLU A 136 5.04 20.40 -5.65
CA GLU A 136 4.12 20.70 -6.76
C GLU A 136 3.62 19.44 -7.47
N ARG A 137 4.44 18.39 -7.49
CA ARG A 137 4.13 17.06 -8.05
C ARG A 137 4.88 16.00 -7.24
N ALA A 138 4.32 14.79 -7.18
CA ALA A 138 4.95 13.64 -6.56
C ALA A 138 5.61 12.76 -7.63
N PRO A 139 6.96 12.72 -7.74
CA PRO A 139 7.62 11.77 -8.60
C PRO A 139 7.22 10.34 -8.23
N ALA A 140 7.00 9.50 -9.23
CA ALA A 140 6.53 8.15 -9.01
C ALA A 140 7.55 7.11 -9.48
N TYR A 141 7.49 5.92 -8.87
CA TYR A 141 8.12 4.72 -9.41
C TYR A 141 7.05 3.73 -9.88
N SER A 142 7.33 3.02 -10.98
CA SER A 142 6.41 2.02 -11.54
C SER A 142 6.73 0.65 -10.97
N THR A 143 5.75 0.02 -10.33
CA THR A 143 5.83 -1.36 -9.85
C THR A 143 5.17 -2.28 -10.87
N GLY A 144 5.94 -3.22 -11.42
CA GLY A 144 5.47 -4.12 -12.47
C GLY A 144 6.58 -4.70 -13.33
N SER A 145 6.20 -5.39 -14.41
CA SER A 145 7.12 -6.03 -15.36
C SER A 145 7.21 -5.34 -16.72
N ASN A 146 6.33 -4.38 -17.01
CA ASN A 146 6.30 -3.68 -18.29
C ASN A 146 7.12 -2.38 -18.24
N PHE A 147 8.45 -2.54 -18.26
CA PHE A 147 9.40 -1.44 -18.12
C PHE A 147 9.37 -0.47 -19.30
N GLU A 148 9.24 -0.96 -20.53
CA GLU A 148 9.16 -0.16 -21.75
C GLU A 148 8.01 0.84 -21.69
N ARG A 149 6.85 0.39 -21.21
CA ARG A 149 5.71 1.27 -21.04
C ARG A 149 5.92 2.28 -19.91
N GLY A 150 6.51 1.86 -18.79
CA GLY A 150 6.83 2.82 -17.73
C GLY A 150 7.79 3.91 -18.24
N VAL A 151 8.80 3.55 -19.06
CA VAL A 151 9.66 4.54 -19.73
C VAL A 151 8.85 5.48 -20.62
N ALA A 152 7.94 4.94 -21.44
CA ALA A 152 7.07 5.74 -22.32
C ALA A 152 6.14 6.70 -21.55
N LEU A 153 5.70 6.31 -20.34
CA LEU A 153 4.89 7.14 -19.44
C LEU A 153 5.72 8.17 -18.66
N GLY A 154 7.05 8.16 -18.80
CA GLY A 154 7.95 9.13 -18.19
C GLY A 154 8.50 8.72 -16.82
N PHE A 155 8.27 7.49 -16.36
CA PHE A 155 8.89 7.01 -15.12
C PHE A 155 10.42 7.02 -15.24
N ARG A 156 11.08 7.20 -14.09
CA ARG A 156 12.55 7.18 -13.92
C ARG A 156 13.00 6.24 -12.81
N ALA A 157 12.05 5.53 -12.22
CA ALA A 157 12.26 4.59 -11.13
C ALA A 157 11.29 3.42 -11.31
N PHE A 158 11.79 2.20 -11.10
CA PHE A 158 11.07 0.98 -11.45
C PHE A 158 11.31 -0.09 -10.39
N LYS A 159 10.25 -0.75 -9.94
CA LYS A 159 10.33 -1.86 -9.00
C LYS A 159 9.80 -3.13 -9.65
N MET A 160 10.63 -4.16 -9.67
CA MET A 160 10.24 -5.48 -10.16
C MET A 160 9.77 -6.36 -9.00
N GLY A 161 8.59 -6.96 -9.12
CA GLY A 161 8.09 -7.92 -8.12
C GLY A 161 8.51 -9.36 -8.43
N LEU A 162 8.53 -10.22 -7.41
CA LEU A 162 8.72 -11.66 -7.58
C LEU A 162 7.46 -12.37 -8.10
N TYR A 163 7.38 -12.57 -9.42
CA TYR A 163 6.31 -13.36 -10.05
C TYR A 163 6.47 -14.89 -9.84
N GLU A 164 5.39 -15.66 -10.03
CA GLU A 164 5.42 -17.13 -9.99
C GLU A 164 6.55 -17.66 -10.91
N GLY A 165 7.44 -18.49 -10.37
CA GLY A 165 8.58 -19.08 -11.10
C GLY A 165 9.92 -18.32 -11.02
N VAL A 166 9.94 -17.06 -10.53
CA VAL A 166 11.16 -16.21 -10.47
C VAL A 166 11.59 -15.90 -9.03
N GLY A 167 10.87 -16.41 -8.02
CA GLY A 167 11.02 -16.00 -6.61
C GLY A 167 11.38 -17.10 -5.60
N GLY A 168 11.96 -18.22 -6.03
CA GLY A 168 12.49 -19.23 -5.10
C GLY A 168 13.72 -18.71 -4.35
N ALA A 169 13.90 -19.10 -3.09
CA ALA A 169 15.08 -18.78 -2.29
C ALA A 169 16.22 -19.81 -2.51
N ASP A 170 16.48 -20.15 -3.78
CA ASP A 170 17.54 -21.07 -4.21
C ASP A 170 18.46 -20.40 -5.24
N LYS A 171 19.60 -21.03 -5.53
CA LYS A 171 20.63 -20.48 -6.44
C LYS A 171 20.14 -20.33 -7.87
N GLU A 172 19.34 -21.28 -8.36
CA GLU A 172 18.84 -21.25 -9.74
C GLU A 172 17.86 -20.10 -9.95
N SER A 173 16.95 -19.92 -8.98
CA SER A 173 16.03 -18.80 -8.90
C SER A 173 16.75 -17.46 -8.78
N MET A 174 17.83 -17.40 -7.99
CA MET A 174 18.68 -16.20 -7.91
C MET A 174 19.27 -15.82 -9.26
N GLN A 175 19.83 -16.77 -10.00
CA GLN A 175 20.43 -16.50 -11.30
C GLN A 175 19.40 -16.05 -12.33
N ARG A 176 18.20 -16.65 -12.34
CA ARG A 176 17.08 -16.19 -13.18
C ARG A 176 16.69 -14.75 -12.84
N LEU A 177 16.54 -14.45 -11.55
CA LEU A 177 16.14 -13.13 -11.09
C LEU A 177 17.17 -12.05 -11.49
N LEU A 178 18.46 -12.34 -11.29
CA LEU A 178 19.55 -11.44 -11.70
C LEU A 178 19.54 -11.21 -13.21
N ALA A 179 19.26 -12.24 -14.03
CA ALA A 179 19.15 -12.10 -15.48
C ALA A 179 17.99 -11.17 -15.87
N GLU A 180 16.82 -11.34 -15.26
CA GLU A 180 15.66 -10.45 -15.51
C GLU A 180 15.92 -9.01 -15.05
N LEU A 181 16.59 -8.80 -13.91
CA LEU A 181 16.99 -7.47 -13.46
C LEU A 181 17.99 -6.81 -14.42
N ARG A 182 18.95 -7.57 -14.96
CA ARG A 182 19.90 -7.06 -15.97
C ARG A 182 19.18 -6.67 -17.27
N LYS A 183 18.16 -7.44 -17.66
CA LYS A 183 17.29 -7.09 -18.78
C LYS A 183 16.47 -5.84 -18.48
N ALA A 184 15.87 -5.73 -17.31
CA ALA A 184 15.17 -4.52 -16.89
C ALA A 184 16.11 -3.30 -16.94
N ARG A 185 17.33 -3.43 -16.42
CA ARG A 185 18.37 -2.41 -16.44
C ARG A 185 18.74 -1.96 -17.87
N SER A 186 18.82 -2.88 -18.83
CA SER A 186 19.11 -2.52 -20.23
C SER A 186 17.96 -1.76 -20.90
N ILE A 187 16.72 -2.02 -20.50
CA ILE A 187 15.52 -1.30 -20.98
C ILE A 187 15.43 0.11 -20.39
N ILE A 188 15.58 0.24 -19.07
CA ILE A 188 15.34 1.52 -18.36
C ILE A 188 16.55 2.46 -18.38
N GLY A 189 17.72 1.95 -18.76
CA GLY A 189 18.99 2.67 -18.78
C GLY A 189 19.72 2.74 -17.44
N PRO A 190 20.98 3.22 -17.45
CA PRO A 190 21.86 3.20 -16.29
C PRO A 190 21.52 4.24 -15.21
N ASP A 191 20.78 5.30 -15.57
CA ASP A 191 20.47 6.44 -14.69
C ASP A 191 19.12 6.31 -13.98
N SER A 192 18.24 5.41 -14.45
CA SER A 192 16.97 5.13 -13.80
C SER A 192 17.18 4.36 -12.50
N ARG A 193 16.31 4.56 -11.50
CA ARG A 193 16.33 3.73 -10.27
C ARG A 193 15.71 2.37 -10.57
N LEU A 194 16.32 1.31 -10.03
CA LEU A 194 15.82 -0.06 -10.13
C LEU A 194 15.70 -0.65 -8.74
N MET A 195 14.57 -1.27 -8.45
CA MET A 195 14.25 -1.85 -7.16
C MET A 195 13.72 -3.27 -7.35
N ILE A 196 13.77 -4.06 -6.28
CA ILE A 196 13.19 -5.39 -6.23
C ILE A 196 12.26 -5.49 -5.02
N ASP A 197 11.10 -6.09 -5.23
CA ASP A 197 10.13 -6.44 -4.18
C ASP A 197 10.12 -7.95 -3.99
N CYS A 198 10.49 -8.38 -2.79
CA CYS A 198 10.73 -9.75 -2.40
C CYS A 198 9.50 -10.42 -1.76
N LEU A 199 8.43 -9.68 -1.48
CA LEU A 199 7.18 -10.20 -0.92
C LEU A 199 7.39 -11.12 0.29
N CYS A 200 8.26 -10.76 1.23
CA CYS A 200 8.61 -11.53 2.43
C CYS A 200 9.13 -12.96 2.18
N ARG A 201 9.70 -13.25 1.00
CA ARG A 201 10.03 -14.65 0.61
C ARG A 201 11.44 -15.11 0.97
N TRP A 202 12.31 -14.23 1.44
CA TRP A 202 13.71 -14.54 1.67
C TRP A 202 14.03 -14.65 3.15
N ASN A 203 15.27 -15.05 3.41
CA ASN A 203 15.89 -14.97 4.72
C ASN A 203 17.11 -14.04 4.65
N VAL A 204 17.73 -13.77 5.79
CA VAL A 204 18.88 -12.87 5.90
C VAL A 204 20.03 -13.30 4.99
N GLU A 205 20.44 -14.57 5.04
CA GLU A 205 21.61 -15.06 4.31
C GLU A 205 21.42 -14.98 2.79
N TYR A 206 20.25 -15.40 2.31
CA TYR A 206 19.90 -15.31 0.90
C TYR A 206 19.91 -13.85 0.42
N THR A 207 19.35 -12.94 1.22
CA THR A 207 19.30 -11.51 0.89
C THR A 207 20.71 -10.90 0.83
N LEU A 208 21.60 -11.28 1.74
CA LEU A 208 23.00 -10.85 1.72
C LEU A 208 23.76 -11.40 0.50
N GLU A 209 23.54 -12.66 0.13
CA GLU A 209 24.14 -13.26 -1.07
C GLU A 209 23.62 -12.58 -2.34
N PHE A 210 22.30 -12.36 -2.44
CA PHE A 210 21.67 -11.66 -3.54
C PHE A 210 22.18 -10.23 -3.69
N ALA A 211 22.25 -9.47 -2.59
CA ALA A 211 22.70 -8.08 -2.62
C ALA A 211 24.14 -7.95 -3.15
N ARG A 212 25.03 -8.90 -2.79
CA ARG A 212 26.39 -8.97 -3.36
C ARG A 212 26.37 -9.32 -4.85
N ALA A 213 25.56 -10.29 -5.24
CA ALA A 213 25.48 -10.72 -6.64
C ALA A 213 24.80 -9.69 -7.57
N ALA A 214 24.04 -8.77 -7.01
CA ALA A 214 23.33 -7.69 -7.69
C ALA A 214 24.07 -6.34 -7.67
N GLU A 215 25.32 -6.28 -7.18
CA GLU A 215 26.06 -5.02 -7.03
C GLU A 215 26.19 -4.24 -8.36
N ASP A 216 26.38 -4.95 -9.48
CA ASP A 216 26.46 -4.37 -10.83
C ASP A 216 25.17 -3.67 -11.27
N LEU A 217 24.03 -4.06 -10.70
CA LEU A 217 22.72 -3.51 -11.03
C LEU A 217 22.45 -2.17 -10.34
N ARG A 218 23.22 -1.84 -9.29
CA ARG A 218 23.05 -0.62 -8.46
C ARG A 218 21.58 -0.43 -8.06
N LEU A 219 21.05 -1.43 -7.36
CA LEU A 219 19.67 -1.39 -6.89
C LEU A 219 19.49 -0.23 -5.90
N ASP A 220 18.37 0.46 -6.02
CA ASP A 220 18.04 1.60 -5.17
C ASP A 220 17.52 1.14 -3.80
N PHE A 221 16.69 0.10 -3.78
CA PHE A 221 16.35 -0.67 -2.57
C PHE A 221 15.94 -2.12 -2.88
N ILE A 222 16.05 -2.97 -1.85
CA ILE A 222 15.42 -4.29 -1.73
C ILE A 222 14.25 -4.15 -0.75
N GLU A 223 13.05 -4.49 -1.20
CA GLU A 223 11.81 -4.34 -0.45
C GLU A 223 11.30 -5.67 0.08
N GLU A 224 10.85 -5.64 1.34
CA GLU A 224 10.32 -6.77 2.11
C GLU A 224 11.04 -8.11 1.88
N PRO A 225 12.38 -8.20 2.05
CA PRO A 225 13.09 -9.47 1.95
C PRO A 225 12.62 -10.50 2.99
N LEU A 226 12.23 -10.05 4.19
CA LEU A 226 11.89 -10.91 5.33
C LEU A 226 10.44 -10.70 5.78
N LEU A 227 9.91 -11.62 6.58
CA LEU A 227 8.67 -11.37 7.31
C LEU A 227 8.83 -10.13 8.22
N PRO A 228 7.80 -9.28 8.36
CA PRO A 228 7.87 -8.07 9.20
C PRO A 228 8.18 -8.35 10.67
N ASP A 229 7.88 -9.57 11.15
CA ASP A 229 8.19 -10.01 12.50
C ASP A 229 9.71 -10.08 12.80
N ASP A 230 10.55 -10.26 11.79
CA ASP A 230 12.00 -10.43 11.96
C ASP A 230 12.76 -9.09 11.98
N LEU A 231 12.46 -8.24 12.95
CA LEU A 231 13.13 -6.94 13.11
C LEU A 231 14.65 -7.07 13.31
N ALA A 232 15.11 -8.14 13.96
CA ALA A 232 16.54 -8.40 14.16
C ALA A 232 17.24 -8.76 12.83
N GLY A 233 16.59 -9.56 11.99
CA GLY A 233 17.06 -9.83 10.63
C GLY A 233 17.12 -8.57 9.78
N TYR A 234 16.10 -7.72 9.86
CA TYR A 234 16.07 -6.43 9.18
C TYR A 234 17.19 -5.47 9.66
N GLU A 235 17.42 -5.37 10.97
CA GLU A 235 18.53 -4.60 11.54
C GLU A 235 19.88 -5.09 10.98
N ARG A 236 20.06 -6.42 10.94
CA ARG A 236 21.26 -7.04 10.36
C ARG A 236 21.41 -6.69 8.88
N LEU A 237 20.35 -6.80 8.09
CA LEU A 237 20.36 -6.44 6.67
C LEU A 237 20.71 -4.96 6.47
N CYS A 238 20.11 -4.06 7.26
CA CYS A 238 20.40 -2.63 7.17
C CYS A 238 21.87 -2.31 7.46
N ARG A 239 22.50 -3.06 8.37
CA ARG A 239 23.92 -2.90 8.72
C ARG A 239 24.88 -3.50 7.69
N GLU A 240 24.54 -4.65 7.12
CA GLU A 240 25.48 -5.46 6.34
C GLU A 240 25.35 -5.27 4.82
N VAL A 241 24.17 -4.94 4.30
CA VAL A 241 23.98 -4.65 2.88
C VAL A 241 24.66 -3.31 2.53
N ARG A 242 25.51 -3.31 1.51
CA ARG A 242 26.27 -2.14 1.06
C ARG A 242 25.72 -1.64 -0.27
N GLY A 243 25.62 -0.32 -0.41
CA GLY A 243 25.22 0.34 -1.67
C GLY A 243 23.75 0.21 -2.07
N THR A 244 22.97 -0.65 -1.40
CA THR A 244 21.53 -0.85 -1.65
C THR A 244 20.75 -0.65 -0.35
N ARG A 245 19.63 0.06 -0.41
CA ARG A 245 18.77 0.31 0.76
C ARG A 245 17.85 -0.88 1.04
N ILE A 246 17.31 -0.93 2.25
CA ILE A 246 16.32 -1.94 2.68
C ILE A 246 15.02 -1.22 2.99
N ALA A 247 13.94 -1.66 2.38
CA ALA A 247 12.62 -1.07 2.55
C ALA A 247 11.65 -2.10 3.14
N LEU A 248 10.75 -1.67 4.02
CA LEU A 248 9.70 -2.51 4.59
C LEU A 248 8.49 -1.70 5.03
N GLY A 249 7.37 -2.39 5.25
CA GLY A 249 6.28 -1.86 6.05
C GLY A 249 4.91 -1.84 5.39
N GLU A 250 4.74 -2.44 4.20
CA GLU A 250 3.39 -2.65 3.67
C GLU A 250 2.60 -3.59 4.59
N HIS A 251 3.26 -4.59 5.14
CA HIS A 251 2.69 -5.51 6.13
C HIS A 251 2.95 -5.08 7.59
N GLU A 252 3.24 -3.80 7.84
CA GLU A 252 3.32 -3.24 9.19
C GLU A 252 2.16 -2.25 9.46
N TYR A 253 1.73 -2.21 10.71
CA TYR A 253 0.51 -1.56 11.16
C TYR A 253 0.80 -0.64 12.34
N THR A 254 0.12 0.48 12.30
CA THR A 254 0.04 1.53 13.31
C THR A 254 1.34 2.27 13.60
N ARG A 255 1.23 3.52 14.09
CA ARG A 255 2.37 4.27 14.63
C ARG A 255 3.22 3.47 15.60
N TYR A 256 2.62 2.55 16.37
CA TYR A 256 3.34 1.74 17.35
C TYR A 256 4.24 0.71 16.67
N GLY A 257 3.76 0.02 15.63
CA GLY A 257 4.56 -0.93 14.86
C GLY A 257 5.73 -0.23 14.17
N PHE A 258 5.46 0.86 13.45
CA PHE A 258 6.51 1.65 12.81
C PHE A 258 7.49 2.27 13.81
N ALA A 259 7.05 2.65 15.02
CA ALA A 259 7.96 3.10 16.07
C ALA A 259 8.92 1.98 16.51
N HIS A 260 8.50 0.72 16.50
CA HIS A 260 9.41 -0.41 16.75
C HIS A 260 10.41 -0.58 15.60
N VAL A 261 9.95 -0.55 14.34
CA VAL A 261 10.84 -0.61 13.16
C VAL A 261 11.94 0.46 13.24
N LEU A 262 11.54 1.70 13.53
CA LEU A 262 12.45 2.84 13.67
C LEU A 262 13.43 2.68 14.84
N ARG A 263 12.96 2.25 16.02
CA ARG A 263 13.83 2.00 17.20
C ARG A 263 14.90 0.95 16.93
N HIS A 264 14.59 -0.04 16.09
CA HIS A 264 15.52 -1.09 15.69
C HIS A 264 16.40 -0.72 14.48
N SER A 265 16.23 0.48 13.90
CA SER A 265 16.90 0.85 12.64
C SER A 265 16.71 -0.23 11.56
N ALA A 266 15.52 -0.86 11.54
CA ALA A 266 15.21 -2.03 10.73
C ALA A 266 14.87 -1.66 9.27
N ALA A 267 14.75 -0.37 8.94
CA ALA A 267 14.47 0.10 7.60
C ALA A 267 15.29 1.33 7.23
N HIS A 268 15.64 1.42 5.95
CA HIS A 268 16.10 2.66 5.33
C HIS A 268 14.95 3.46 4.69
N ILE A 269 13.82 2.80 4.39
CA ILE A 269 12.61 3.39 3.81
C ILE A 269 11.41 2.68 4.43
N LEU A 270 10.40 3.43 4.89
CA LEU A 270 9.13 2.88 5.36
C LEU A 270 8.06 2.94 4.27
N GLN A 271 7.24 1.90 4.16
CA GLN A 271 6.26 1.76 3.08
C GLN A 271 4.85 1.39 3.57
N PRO A 272 4.25 2.16 4.52
CA PRO A 272 2.90 1.87 4.99
C PRO A 272 1.89 1.86 3.83
N ASP A 273 1.00 0.87 3.79
CA ASP A 273 -0.19 0.91 2.93
C ASP A 273 -1.32 1.64 3.68
N LEU A 274 -1.81 2.77 3.15
CA LEU A 274 -2.85 3.57 3.83
C LEU A 274 -4.20 2.85 3.94
N THR A 275 -4.46 1.84 3.11
CA THR A 275 -5.64 0.98 3.18
C THR A 275 -5.48 -0.15 4.21
N TRP A 276 -4.28 -0.35 4.77
CA TRP A 276 -4.01 -1.43 5.74
C TRP A 276 -3.48 -0.95 7.09
N CYS A 277 -2.57 0.03 7.12
CA CYS A 277 -1.73 0.35 8.28
C CYS A 277 -2.43 1.12 9.40
N GLY A 278 -3.67 1.56 9.21
CA GLY A 278 -4.43 2.39 10.14
C GLY A 278 -5.05 3.62 9.50
N GLY A 279 -5.08 3.73 8.16
CA GLY A 279 -5.63 4.88 7.48
C GLY A 279 -4.66 6.06 7.36
N LEU A 280 -5.17 7.16 6.83
CA LEU A 280 -4.42 8.40 6.67
C LEU A 280 -4.06 9.04 8.01
N THR A 281 -4.94 8.93 9.02
CA THR A 281 -4.69 9.43 10.37
C THR A 281 -3.42 8.85 10.94
N ASP A 282 -3.26 7.52 10.94
CA ASP A 282 -2.08 6.91 11.53
C ASP A 282 -0.86 7.02 10.59
N ALA A 283 -1.04 6.93 9.28
CA ALA A 283 0.05 7.12 8.31
C ALA A 283 0.72 8.51 8.42
N ARG A 284 -0.05 9.57 8.75
CA ARG A 284 0.52 10.90 9.06
C ARG A 284 1.44 10.88 10.27
N HIS A 285 1.06 10.16 11.32
CA HIS A 285 1.88 10.01 12.52
C HIS A 285 3.14 9.21 12.22
N VAL A 286 3.03 8.14 11.43
CA VAL A 286 4.19 7.37 10.92
C VAL A 286 5.15 8.28 10.16
N ALA A 287 4.65 9.08 9.22
CA ALA A 287 5.46 10.01 8.45
C ALA A 287 6.19 11.04 9.33
N ALA A 288 5.52 11.53 10.38
CA ALA A 288 6.08 12.48 11.34
C ALA A 288 7.20 11.86 12.20
N ILE A 289 6.98 10.67 12.78
CA ILE A 289 8.01 10.01 13.61
C ILE A 289 9.22 9.56 12.78
N ALA A 290 9.00 9.16 11.52
CA ALA A 290 10.07 8.77 10.61
C ALA A 290 10.92 9.97 10.18
N ALA A 291 10.28 11.15 10.00
CA ALA A 291 10.97 12.39 9.65
C ALA A 291 11.98 12.81 10.72
N ALA A 292 11.64 12.62 12.00
CA ALA A 292 12.54 12.91 13.11
C ALA A 292 13.82 12.04 13.10
N GLN A 293 13.81 10.91 12.40
CA GLN A 293 14.96 10.01 12.26
C GLN A 293 15.61 10.06 10.87
N GLY A 294 15.14 10.95 9.98
CA GLY A 294 15.64 11.03 8.61
C GLY A 294 15.31 9.82 7.73
N VAL A 295 14.32 9.00 8.13
CA VAL A 295 13.88 7.83 7.36
C VAL A 295 12.72 8.24 6.46
N PRO A 296 12.86 8.22 5.12
CA PRO A 296 11.79 8.60 4.21
C PRO A 296 10.63 7.59 4.24
N VAL A 297 9.43 8.09 3.94
CA VAL A 297 8.22 7.27 3.79
C VAL A 297 7.79 7.26 2.32
N MET A 298 7.75 6.09 1.70
CA MET A 298 7.26 5.88 0.35
C MET A 298 6.09 4.90 0.42
N PRO A 299 4.86 5.37 0.69
CA PRO A 299 3.74 4.49 0.99
C PRO A 299 3.51 3.45 -0.10
N HIS A 300 3.20 2.21 0.30
CA HIS A 300 2.74 1.19 -0.62
C HIS A 300 1.46 1.67 -1.31
N ARG A 301 1.41 1.60 -2.64
CA ARG A 301 0.36 2.20 -3.48
C ARG A 301 0.15 3.70 -3.21
N GLY A 302 1.22 4.42 -2.86
CA GLY A 302 1.19 5.86 -2.55
C GLY A 302 0.68 6.74 -3.69
N GLY A 303 0.68 6.25 -4.92
CA GLY A 303 0.11 6.88 -6.11
C GLY A 303 -1.39 6.67 -6.29
N SER A 304 -2.07 6.01 -5.36
CA SER A 304 -3.55 5.93 -5.36
C SER A 304 -4.18 7.21 -4.80
N VAL A 305 -5.48 7.41 -5.06
CA VAL A 305 -6.27 8.47 -4.41
C VAL A 305 -6.28 8.40 -2.89
N PHE A 306 -5.96 7.25 -2.29
CA PHE A 306 -5.85 7.12 -0.83
C PHE A 306 -4.48 7.56 -0.32
N GLY A 307 -3.41 7.24 -1.07
CA GLY A 307 -2.01 7.53 -0.70
C GLY A 307 -1.54 8.94 -1.05
N ILE A 308 -1.98 9.48 -2.18
CA ILE A 308 -1.34 10.65 -2.81
C ILE A 308 -1.41 11.90 -1.94
N HIS A 309 -2.46 12.04 -1.13
CA HIS A 309 -2.64 13.18 -0.24
C HIS A 309 -1.53 13.29 0.79
N LEU A 310 -1.08 12.16 1.35
CA LEU A 310 0.06 12.13 2.26
C LEU A 310 1.36 12.44 1.51
N VAL A 311 1.56 11.84 0.33
CA VAL A 311 2.79 12.04 -0.45
C VAL A 311 2.95 13.50 -0.88
N ILE A 312 1.89 14.17 -1.30
CA ILE A 312 1.92 15.59 -1.69
C ILE A 312 2.15 16.50 -0.48
N SER A 313 1.48 16.24 0.64
CA SER A 313 1.49 17.15 1.80
C SER A 313 2.70 17.03 2.71
N HIS A 314 3.39 15.87 2.72
CA HIS A 314 4.46 15.64 3.68
C HIS A 314 5.87 15.71 3.03
N PRO A 315 6.82 16.50 3.55
CA PRO A 315 8.16 16.64 2.97
C PRO A 315 8.98 15.35 3.07
N ASN A 316 8.75 14.54 4.11
CA ASN A 316 9.40 13.24 4.30
C ASN A 316 8.86 12.12 3.38
N CYS A 317 7.91 12.46 2.48
CA CYS A 317 7.38 11.53 1.48
C CYS A 317 7.88 11.93 0.09
N PRO A 318 9.06 11.45 -0.35
CA PRO A 318 9.71 11.96 -1.55
C PRO A 318 9.10 11.43 -2.86
N MET A 319 8.49 10.24 -2.83
CA MET A 319 8.00 9.55 -4.03
C MET A 319 6.72 8.76 -3.74
N ALA A 320 5.94 8.54 -4.80
CA ALA A 320 4.75 7.72 -4.80
C ALA A 320 4.98 6.39 -5.53
N GLU A 321 4.49 5.30 -4.99
CA GLU A 321 4.41 4.05 -5.74
C GLU A 321 3.23 4.03 -6.70
N SER A 322 3.48 3.66 -7.95
CA SER A 322 2.45 3.46 -8.98
C SER A 322 2.27 1.97 -9.30
N PHE A 323 1.05 1.48 -9.13
CA PHE A 323 0.62 0.18 -9.62
C PHE A 323 -0.31 0.34 -10.81
N GLY A 324 0.18 0.01 -12.00
CA GLY A 324 -0.64 -0.10 -13.21
C GLY A 324 -1.19 1.22 -13.76
N THR A 325 -0.57 2.37 -13.48
CA THR A 325 -1.00 3.63 -14.11
C THR A 325 -0.92 3.55 -15.63
N GLY A 326 -2.04 3.87 -16.28
CA GLY A 326 -2.25 3.77 -17.72
C GLY A 326 -2.51 2.35 -18.23
N GLU A 327 -2.74 1.35 -17.36
CA GLU A 327 -3.00 -0.04 -17.78
C GLU A 327 -4.40 -0.15 -18.39
N PRO A 328 -4.52 -0.49 -19.70
CA PRO A 328 -5.83 -0.57 -20.33
C PRO A 328 -6.71 -1.64 -19.69
N GLY A 329 -8.00 -1.35 -19.58
CA GLY A 329 -9.02 -2.35 -19.21
C GLY A 329 -9.27 -2.50 -17.71
N ASN A 330 -8.74 -1.59 -16.87
CA ASN A 330 -9.10 -1.53 -15.45
C ASN A 330 -9.67 -0.15 -15.08
N GLU A 331 -10.92 0.07 -15.48
CA GLU A 331 -11.65 1.34 -15.27
C GLU A 331 -11.69 1.76 -13.78
N MET A 332 -11.75 0.80 -12.84
CA MET A 332 -11.71 1.11 -11.42
C MET A 332 -10.35 1.68 -11.00
N MET A 333 -9.26 1.05 -11.45
CA MET A 333 -7.92 1.56 -11.16
C MET A 333 -7.69 2.92 -11.79
N GLU A 334 -8.17 3.16 -13.02
CA GLU A 334 -8.13 4.48 -13.65
C GLU A 334 -8.84 5.54 -12.81
N ARG A 335 -10.04 5.25 -12.31
CA ARG A 335 -10.82 6.17 -11.46
C ARG A 335 -10.23 6.40 -10.07
N LEU A 336 -9.44 5.45 -9.57
CA LEU A 336 -8.67 5.55 -8.32
C LEU A 336 -7.24 6.06 -8.52
N THR A 337 -6.88 6.43 -9.75
CA THR A 337 -5.59 7.02 -10.09
C THR A 337 -5.72 8.54 -10.12
N PRO A 338 -4.95 9.28 -9.30
CA PRO A 338 -4.83 10.73 -9.37
C PRO A 338 -4.34 11.21 -10.74
N PRO A 339 -4.48 12.50 -11.07
CA PRO A 339 -3.91 13.03 -12.30
C PRO A 339 -2.40 12.74 -12.38
N PHE A 340 -1.93 12.28 -13.54
CA PHE A 340 -0.57 11.83 -13.75
C PHE A 340 0.01 12.43 -15.03
N GLU A 341 1.22 13.01 -14.93
CA GLU A 341 1.96 13.55 -16.07
C GLU A 341 3.45 13.18 -15.96
N LYS A 342 3.99 12.57 -17.02
CA LYS A 342 5.44 12.35 -17.23
C LYS A 342 6.16 11.79 -16.00
N GLY A 343 5.69 10.66 -15.48
CA GLY A 343 6.33 10.00 -14.34
C GLY A 343 6.00 10.56 -12.97
N ALA A 344 5.06 11.50 -12.85
CA ALA A 344 4.68 12.11 -11.58
C ALA A 344 3.17 12.28 -11.43
N TYR A 345 2.67 12.13 -10.21
CA TYR A 345 1.29 12.48 -9.86
C TYR A 345 1.18 13.97 -9.52
N LEU A 346 0.07 14.57 -9.91
CA LEU A 346 -0.30 15.94 -9.56
C LEU A 346 -1.26 15.93 -8.36
N PRO A 347 -1.26 16.99 -7.53
CA PRO A 347 -2.23 17.14 -6.46
C PRO A 347 -3.67 17.05 -7.00
N PRO A 348 -4.53 16.16 -6.47
CA PRO A 348 -5.95 16.15 -6.83
C PRO A 348 -6.63 17.46 -6.42
N GLU A 349 -7.49 18.02 -7.26
CA GLU A 349 -8.16 19.31 -6.97
C GLU A 349 -9.58 19.17 -6.42
N ARG A 350 -10.23 18.03 -6.65
CA ARG A 350 -11.61 17.79 -6.20
C ARG A 350 -11.68 17.64 -4.67
N PRO A 351 -12.78 18.09 -4.02
CA PRO A 351 -12.98 17.90 -2.58
C PRO A 351 -12.87 16.44 -2.13
N GLY A 352 -12.51 16.22 -0.87
CA GLY A 352 -12.34 14.87 -0.33
C GLY A 352 -11.05 14.22 -0.82
N LEU A 353 -11.09 12.91 -1.08
CA LEU A 353 -9.96 12.14 -1.60
C LEU A 353 -9.70 12.38 -3.10
N GLY A 354 -10.42 13.31 -3.72
CA GLY A 354 -10.23 13.69 -5.13
C GLY A 354 -10.70 12.66 -6.16
N ALA A 355 -11.26 11.53 -5.72
CA ALA A 355 -11.75 10.44 -6.55
C ALA A 355 -13.22 10.64 -6.96
N ASP A 356 -13.61 10.16 -8.15
CA ASP A 356 -14.99 10.14 -8.60
C ASP A 356 -15.70 8.85 -8.15
N LEU A 357 -15.93 8.68 -6.84
CA LEU A 357 -16.56 7.48 -6.29
C LEU A 357 -18.09 7.62 -6.21
N THR A 358 -18.75 7.86 -7.35
CA THR A 358 -20.22 8.01 -7.37
C THR A 358 -20.92 6.69 -7.04
N PRO A 359 -22.15 6.74 -6.48
CA PRO A 359 -22.97 5.54 -6.28
C PRO A 359 -23.20 4.72 -7.56
N ALA A 360 -23.17 5.34 -8.75
CA ALA A 360 -23.25 4.64 -10.02
C ALA A 360 -22.02 3.75 -10.27
N ILE A 361 -20.82 4.30 -10.07
CA ILE A 361 -19.55 3.58 -10.22
C ILE A 361 -19.46 2.46 -9.18
N LEU A 362 -19.80 2.76 -7.93
CA LEU A 362 -19.74 1.77 -6.86
C LEU A 362 -20.70 0.60 -7.08
N ARG A 363 -21.86 0.82 -7.71
CA ARG A 363 -22.79 -0.26 -8.09
C ARG A 363 -22.22 -1.21 -9.13
N MET A 364 -21.30 -0.77 -9.99
CA MET A 364 -20.64 -1.63 -10.97
C MET A 364 -19.71 -2.66 -10.30
N TYR A 365 -19.09 -2.28 -9.19
CA TYR A 365 -18.09 -3.12 -8.51
C TYR A 365 -18.63 -3.79 -7.24
N VAL A 366 -19.58 -3.16 -6.56
CA VAL A 366 -20.16 -3.66 -5.31
C VAL A 366 -21.69 -3.51 -5.36
N PRO A 367 -22.41 -4.37 -6.11
CA PRO A 367 -23.86 -4.26 -6.27
C PRO A 367 -24.62 -4.30 -4.93
N SER A 368 -24.05 -4.97 -3.93
CA SER A 368 -24.61 -5.08 -2.57
C SER A 368 -24.51 -3.79 -1.74
N LEU A 369 -23.70 -2.82 -2.15
CA LEU A 369 -23.50 -1.55 -1.44
C LEU A 369 -24.68 -0.57 -1.62
N ALA A 370 -25.82 -1.02 -2.17
CA ALA A 370 -26.92 -0.18 -2.62
C ALA A 370 -27.52 0.72 -1.51
N VAL A 371 -28.02 1.87 -1.99
CA VAL A 371 -28.31 3.14 -1.31
C VAL A 371 -29.10 2.98 -0.02
#